data_AF-A0A9W5AYZ9-F1
#
_entry.id   AF-A0A9W5AYZ9-F1
#
_cell.length_a   1.000
_cell.length_b   1.000
_cell.length_c   1.000
_cell.angle_alpha   90.00
_cell.angle_beta   90.00
_cell.angle_gamma   90.00
#
_symmetry.space_group_name_H-M   'P 1'
#
loop_
_entity.id
_entity.type
_entity.pdbx_description
1 polymer ?
#
loop_
_entity_poly.entity_id
_entity_poly.type
_entity_poly.pdbx_seq_one_letter_code
_entity_poly.pdbx_strand_id
1 'polypeptide(L)'
;MPRQADPSNEMGRRATERWRAGLRTAAVPEACHVDTALAAAVSVYLARVQESGEDVPAPIRSVIADALRILESRGFEAAGAKKKTMGRLLYRRDRAKLEKSVEKPSRRKSL
;
A
#
# COMPACT_ATOMS: atom_id res chain seq x y z
N MET A 1 -1.31 20.68 -6.90
CA MET A 1 -1.10 21.82 -5.99
C MET A 1 -1.21 21.33 -4.56
N PRO A 2 -0.23 21.57 -3.67
CA PRO A 2 -0.42 21.40 -2.23
C PRO A 2 -1.62 22.24 -1.79
N ARG A 3 -2.55 21.68 -1.00
CA ARG A 3 -3.62 22.49 -0.40
C ARG A 3 -2.97 23.49 0.57
N GLN A 4 -3.29 24.78 0.46
CA GLN A 4 -2.93 25.75 1.48
C GLN A 4 -3.50 25.29 2.81
N ALA A 5 -2.67 25.29 3.86
CA ALA A 5 -3.10 24.89 5.18
C ALA A 5 -4.09 25.91 5.72
N ASP A 6 -5.23 25.42 6.20
CA ASP A 6 -6.22 26.25 6.87
C ASP A 6 -5.64 26.77 8.20
N PRO A 7 -5.47 28.10 8.37
CA PRO A 7 -4.87 28.66 9.57
C PRO A 7 -5.68 28.37 10.84
N SER A 8 -6.98 28.06 10.72
CA SER A 8 -7.82 27.65 11.86
C SER A 8 -7.42 26.30 12.47
N ASN A 9 -6.68 25.46 11.71
CA ASN A 9 -6.27 24.11 12.11
C ASN A 9 -4.80 24.02 12.56
N GLU A 10 -4.13 25.16 12.76
CA GLU A 10 -2.69 25.21 13.07
C GLU A 10 -2.32 24.41 14.33
N MET A 11 -3.14 24.48 15.38
CA MET A 11 -2.92 23.74 16.63
C MET A 11 -3.02 22.22 16.42
N GLY A 12 -4.03 21.76 15.68
CA GLY A 12 -4.21 20.35 15.34
C GLY A 12 -3.10 19.83 14.42
N ARG A 13 -2.64 20.66 13.48
CA ARG A 13 -1.50 20.37 12.60
C ARG A 13 -0.22 20.13 13.42
N ARG A 14 0.12 21.06 14.32
CA ARG A 14 1.30 20.94 15.20
C ARG A 14 1.22 19.72 16.12
N ALA A 15 0.03 19.40 16.64
CA ALA A 15 -0.17 18.19 17.44
C ALA A 15 0.08 16.92 16.62
N THR A 16 -0.46 16.86 15.40
CA THR A 16 -0.26 15.74 14.46
C THR A 16 1.21 15.60 14.07
N GLU A 17 1.90 16.71 13.81
CA GLU A 17 3.32 16.71 13.47
C GLU A 17 4.19 16.20 14.62
N ARG A 18 3.91 16.61 15.86
CA ARG A 18 4.59 16.10 17.06
C ARG A 18 4.35 14.60 17.25
N TRP A 19 3.11 14.14 17.07
CA TRP A 19 2.78 12.73 17.15
C TRP A 19 3.52 11.90 16.08
N ARG A 20 3.50 12.35 14.81
CA ARG A 20 4.27 11.71 13.73
C ARG A 20 5.77 11.74 13.98
N ALA A 21 6.30 12.80 14.58
CA ALA A 21 7.70 12.85 14.98
C ALA A 21 8.03 11.78 16.01
N GLY A 22 7.18 11.59 17.02
CA GLY A 22 7.30 10.50 17.99
C GLY A 22 7.30 9.12 17.34
N LEU A 23 6.38 8.87 16.39
CA LEU A 23 6.37 7.62 15.62
C LEU A 23 7.66 7.37 14.84
N ARG A 24 8.20 8.41 14.19
CA ARG A 24 9.48 8.31 13.46
C ARG A 24 10.64 7.98 14.39
N THR A 25 10.72 8.63 15.56
CA THR A 25 11.75 8.33 16.56
C THR A 25 11.63 6.90 17.09
N ALA A 26 10.41 6.43 17.32
CA ALA A 26 10.14 5.06 17.76
C ALA A 26 10.21 4.01 16.64
N ALA A 27 10.46 4.42 15.39
CA ALA A 27 10.42 3.57 14.19
C ALA A 27 9.10 2.78 14.02
N VAL A 28 7.98 3.37 14.46
CA VAL A 28 6.65 2.75 14.34
C VAL A 28 5.98 3.21 13.03
N PRO A 29 5.47 2.31 12.19
CA PRO A 29 4.82 2.68 10.94
C PRO A 29 3.43 3.30 11.18
N GLU A 30 3.12 4.40 10.48
CA GLU A 30 1.75 4.84 10.26
C GLU A 30 0.95 3.83 9.40
N ALA A 31 -0.38 3.85 9.49
CA ALA A 31 -1.27 2.97 8.73
C ALA A 31 -1.00 3.01 7.21
N CYS A 32 -0.72 4.20 6.66
CA CYS A 32 -0.40 4.36 5.24
C CYS A 32 0.89 3.63 4.81
N HIS A 33 1.85 3.45 5.72
CA HIS A 33 3.04 2.65 5.46
C HIS A 33 2.71 1.16 5.41
N VAL A 34 1.84 0.70 6.32
CA VAL A 34 1.36 -0.70 6.34
C VAL A 34 0.58 -1.03 5.07
N ASP A 35 -0.38 -0.19 4.70
CA ASP A 35 -1.18 -0.37 3.47
C ASP A 35 -0.28 -0.41 2.22
N THR A 36 0.72 0.46 2.18
CA THR A 36 1.68 0.51 1.06
C THR A 36 2.56 -0.74 1.01
N ALA A 37 3.00 -1.24 2.17
CA ALA A 37 3.79 -2.46 2.29
C ALA A 37 2.98 -3.70 1.89
N LEU A 38 1.72 -3.80 2.30
CA LEU A 38 0.80 -4.87 1.89
C LEU A 38 0.59 -4.87 0.37
N ALA A 39 0.28 -3.70 -0.22
CA ALA A 39 0.14 -3.59 -1.67
C ALA A 39 1.44 -3.94 -2.43
N ALA A 40 2.60 -3.60 -1.86
CA ALA A 40 3.90 -3.97 -2.39
C ALA A 40 4.13 -5.49 -2.35
N ALA A 41 3.79 -6.16 -1.24
CA ALA A 41 3.90 -7.60 -1.11
C ALA A 41 3.01 -8.35 -2.10
N VAL A 42 1.75 -7.92 -2.28
CA VAL A 42 0.85 -8.48 -3.29
C VAL A 42 1.40 -8.27 -4.70
N SER A 43 1.99 -7.11 -4.99
CA SER A 43 2.66 -6.85 -6.28
C SER A 43 3.80 -7.83 -6.56
N VAL A 44 4.67 -8.09 -5.58
CA VAL A 44 5.76 -9.08 -5.68
C VAL A 44 5.22 -10.50 -5.84
N TYR A 45 4.11 -10.84 -5.17
CA TYR A 45 3.48 -12.13 -5.36
C TYR A 45 2.93 -12.31 -6.78
N LEU A 46 2.17 -11.33 -7.29
CA LEU A 46 1.59 -11.39 -8.64
C LEU A 46 2.67 -11.44 -9.72
N ALA A 47 3.80 -10.78 -9.50
CA ALA A 47 4.98 -10.87 -10.35
C ALA A 47 5.49 -12.31 -10.50
N ARG A 48 5.66 -13.02 -9.38
CA ARG A 48 6.11 -14.42 -9.35
C ARG A 48 5.12 -15.35 -10.04
N VAL A 49 3.82 -15.15 -9.81
CA VAL A 49 2.76 -15.90 -10.51
C VAL A 49 2.85 -15.68 -12.01
N GLN A 50 3.00 -14.43 -12.46
CA GLN A 50 3.14 -14.10 -13.87
C GLN A 50 4.39 -14.74 -14.50
N GLU A 51 5.52 -14.77 -13.78
CA GLU A 51 6.76 -15.41 -14.22
C GLU A 51 6.65 -16.94 -14.29
N SER A 52 5.89 -17.55 -13.37
CA SER A 52 5.62 -19.00 -13.39
C SER A 52 4.66 -19.44 -14.50
N GLY A 53 3.94 -18.50 -15.11
CA GLY A 53 2.89 -18.80 -16.09
C GLY A 53 1.61 -19.37 -15.48
N GLU A 54 1.50 -19.42 -14.15
CA GLU A 54 0.30 -19.85 -13.43
C GLU A 54 -0.78 -18.77 -13.43
N ASP A 55 -2.03 -19.21 -13.27
CA ASP A 55 -3.14 -18.29 -13.03
C ASP A 55 -3.10 -17.74 -11.60
N VAL A 56 -3.53 -16.48 -11.45
CA VAL A 56 -3.70 -15.88 -10.12
C VAL A 56 -4.73 -16.66 -9.31
N PRO A 57 -4.39 -17.16 -8.10
CA PRO A 57 -5.33 -17.95 -7.31
C PRO A 57 -6.63 -17.21 -7.02
N ALA A 58 -7.73 -17.96 -6.98
CA ALA A 58 -9.06 -17.41 -6.74
C ALA A 58 -9.14 -16.52 -5.48
N PRO A 59 -8.54 -16.87 -4.32
CA PRO A 59 -8.57 -16.01 -3.15
C PRO A 59 -7.95 -14.62 -3.39
N ILE A 60 -6.84 -14.54 -4.12
CA ILE A 60 -6.17 -13.25 -4.42
C ILE A 60 -7.03 -12.43 -5.39
N ARG A 61 -7.65 -13.07 -6.39
CA ARG A 61 -8.62 -12.41 -7.28
C ARG A 61 -9.81 -11.84 -6.49
N SER A 62 -10.34 -12.59 -5.54
CA SER A 62 -11.43 -12.12 -4.67
C SER A 62 -11.03 -10.92 -3.83
N VAL A 63 -9.83 -10.94 -3.21
CA VAL A 63 -9.31 -9.80 -2.44
C VAL A 63 -9.20 -8.53 -3.30
N ILE A 64 -8.71 -8.66 -4.54
CA ILE A 64 -8.62 -7.52 -5.47
C ILE A 64 -10.02 -7.02 -5.86
N ALA A 65 -10.97 -7.94 -6.11
CA ALA A 65 -12.34 -7.59 -6.44
C ALA A 65 -13.04 -6.87 -5.27
N ASP A 66 -12.88 -7.34 -4.04
CA ASP A 66 -13.43 -6.71 -2.83
C ASP A 66 -12.84 -5.32 -2.60
N ALA A 67 -11.52 -5.16 -2.81
CA ALA A 67 -10.89 -3.84 -2.74
C ALA A 67 -11.50 -2.84 -3.74
N LEU A 68 -11.84 -3.28 -4.96
CA LEU A 68 -12.52 -2.43 -5.94
C LEU A 68 -13.95 -2.08 -5.51
N ARG A 69 -14.72 -3.06 -5.02
CA ARG A 69 -16.07 -2.82 -4.49
C ARG A 69 -16.07 -1.84 -3.31
N ILE A 70 -15.07 -1.93 -2.43
CA ILE A 70 -14.89 -1.00 -1.31
C ILE A 70 -14.58 0.42 -1.80
N LEU A 71 -13.83 0.57 -2.90
CA LEU A 71 -13.58 1.89 -3.48
C LEU A 71 -14.85 2.45 -4.13
N GLU A 72 -15.58 1.62 -4.88
CA GLU A 72 -16.86 2.02 -5.49
C GLU A 72 -17.89 2.42 -4.43
N SER A 73 -18.00 1.68 -3.32
CA SER A 73 -18.92 2.02 -2.22
C SER A 73 -18.54 3.31 -1.49
N ARG A 74 -17.28 3.75 -1.58
CA ARG A 74 -16.81 5.06 -1.10
C ARG A 74 -17.06 6.19 -2.10
N GLY A 75 -17.70 5.91 -3.24
CA GLY A 75 -18.01 6.90 -4.28
C GLY A 75 -16.89 7.14 -5.28
N PHE A 76 -15.86 6.28 -5.33
CA PHE A 76 -14.84 6.38 -6.38
C PHE A 76 -15.34 5.78 -7.69
N GLU A 77 -15.00 6.42 -8.82
CA GLU A 77 -15.35 5.94 -10.15
C GLU A 77 -14.64 4.61 -10.47
N ALA A 78 -15.39 3.61 -10.96
CA ALA A 78 -14.96 2.23 -11.09
C ALA A 78 -13.73 2.04 -12.01
N ALA A 79 -13.70 2.67 -13.18
CA ALA A 79 -12.58 2.58 -14.11
C ALA A 79 -11.31 3.22 -13.52
N GLY A 80 -11.45 4.36 -12.86
CA GLY A 80 -10.39 5.06 -12.15
C GLY A 80 -9.84 4.25 -10.98
N ALA A 81 -10.71 3.67 -10.16
CA ALA A 81 -10.36 2.76 -9.07
C ALA A 81 -9.60 1.55 -9.62
N LYS A 82 -10.14 0.87 -10.63
CA LYS A 82 -9.49 -0.26 -11.31
C LYS A 82 -8.12 0.10 -11.86
N LYS A 83 -8.02 1.19 -12.63
CA LYS A 83 -6.76 1.65 -13.23
C LYS A 83 -5.70 1.93 -12.17
N LYS A 84 -6.08 2.61 -11.07
CA LYS A 84 -5.15 2.94 -9.97
C LYS A 84 -4.74 1.70 -9.18
N THR A 85 -5.66 0.79 -8.88
CA THR A 85 -5.39 -0.48 -8.19
C THR A 85 -4.45 -1.35 -9.02
N MET A 86 -4.78 -1.61 -10.29
CA MET A 86 -3.92 -2.40 -11.17
C MET A 86 -2.57 -1.74 -11.41
N GLY A 87 -2.53 -0.41 -11.53
CA GLY A 87 -1.26 0.33 -11.62
C GLY A 87 -0.34 0.11 -10.41
N ARG A 88 -0.92 0.07 -9.20
CA ARG A 88 -0.18 -0.20 -7.96
C ARG A 88 0.25 -1.66 -7.81
N LEU A 89 -0.46 -2.60 -8.43
CA LEU A 89 -0.18 -4.03 -8.30
C LEU A 89 0.75 -4.55 -9.40
N LEU A 90 0.62 -4.06 -10.63
CA LEU A 90 1.33 -4.62 -11.80
C LEU A 90 2.51 -3.77 -12.27
N TYR A 91 2.45 -2.44 -12.09
CA TYR A 91 3.40 -1.52 -12.74
C TYR A 91 4.24 -0.71 -11.74
N ARG A 92 4.64 -1.34 -10.64
CA ARG A 92 5.49 -0.73 -9.62
C ARG A 92 6.92 -0.52 -10.11
N ARG A 93 7.37 0.73 -10.13
CA ARG A 93 8.77 1.07 -10.50
C ARG A 93 9.80 0.50 -9.52
N ASP A 94 9.41 0.32 -8.26
CA ASP A 94 10.27 -0.18 -7.18
C ASP A 94 10.24 -1.72 -7.03
N ARG A 95 9.51 -2.44 -7.91
CA ARG A 95 9.28 -3.90 -7.80
C ARG A 95 10.56 -4.71 -7.61
N ALA A 96 11.57 -4.52 -8.46
CA ALA A 96 12.84 -5.26 -8.38
C ALA A 96 13.60 -5.05 -7.05
N LYS A 97 13.42 -3.89 -6.40
CA LYS A 97 13.99 -3.63 -5.07
C LYS A 97 13.19 -4.33 -3.97
N LEU A 98 11.87 -4.41 -4.14
CA LEU A 98 10.97 -5.09 -3.20
C LEU A 98 11.16 -6.61 -3.22
N GLU A 99 11.29 -7.24 -4.38
CA GLU A 99 11.59 -8.67 -4.53
C GLU A 99 12.82 -9.07 -3.68
N LYS A 100 13.93 -8.35 -3.85
CA LYS A 100 15.15 -8.52 -3.06
C LYS A 100 14.96 -8.30 -1.55
N SER A 101 13.97 -7.52 -1.15
CA SER A 101 13.69 -7.21 0.26
C SER A 101 12.85 -8.30 0.93
N VAL A 102 11.95 -8.94 0.18
CA VAL A 102 11.12 -10.07 0.66
C VAL A 102 11.92 -11.37 0.73
N GLU A 103 12.95 -11.53 -0.10
CA GLU A 103 13.84 -12.70 -0.11
C GLU A 103 14.88 -12.70 1.02
N LYS A 104 15.19 -11.53 1.58
CA LYS A 104 16.11 -11.45 2.71
C LYS A 104 15.43 -12.05 3.94
N PRO A 105 16.01 -13.11 4.57
CA PRO A 105 15.44 -13.67 5.78
C PRO A 105 15.37 -12.59 6.86
N SER A 106 14.18 -12.40 7.43
CA SER A 106 13.99 -11.58 8.62
C SER A 106 14.93 -12.07 9.73
N ARG A 107 15.69 -11.16 10.34
CA ARG A 107 16.53 -11.46 11.51
C ARG A 107 15.71 -11.78 12.79
N ARG A 108 14.38 -11.85 12.71
CA ARG A 108 13.50 -12.16 13.84
C ARG A 108 12.56 -13.32 13.52
N LYS A 109 12.42 -14.21 14.52
CA LYS A 109 11.57 -15.41 14.55
C LYS A 109 10.13 -15.08 14.14
N SER A 110 9.53 -16.04 13.43
CA SER A 110 8.23 -16.05 12.76
C SER A 110 7.07 -15.50 13.60
N LEU A 111 6.10 -14.89 12.90
CA LEU A 111 4.75 -14.59 13.39
C LEU A 111 3.95 -15.88 13.61
#